data_AF-A0A1X7SWH8-F1
#
_entry.id   AF-A0A1X7SWH8-F1
#
_cell.length_a   1.000
_cell.length_b   1.000
_cell.length_c   1.000
_cell.angle_alpha   90.00
_cell.angle_beta   90.00
_cell.angle_gamma   90.00
#
_symmetry.space_group_name_H-M   'P 1'
#
loop_
_entity.id
_entity.type
_entity.pdbx_description
1 polymer ?
#
loop_
_entity_poly.entity_id
_entity_poly.type
_entity_poly.pdbx_seq_one_letter_code
_entity_poly.pdbx_strand_id
1 'polypeptide(L)'
;MAGLVSDRRALFQRGDILGHGFLQRFKCTSEDSVFFYGREGELVPPFACKFSPSGLHGNLLVTADEDGSIKLLNSQKPAQHSLIKEWKGHKNAIFDFAFSGSTHLVTGSGDSKLVQWDVNGCTALRRFKGHTGSVKSVDIDESNPCVVVSGGRGGNILIWDTRCSSSKDGFTVPISKVPNAHLDNSEIKLSNSSSRRKSIV
;
A
#
# COMPACT_ATOMS: atom_id res chain seq x y z
N MET A 1 -8.33 -44.44 -9.10
CA MET A 1 -8.26 -43.65 -7.86
C MET A 1 -8.36 -42.18 -8.26
N ALA A 2 -9.59 -41.67 -8.38
CA ALA A 2 -9.84 -40.32 -8.86
C ALA A 2 -9.62 -39.34 -7.70
N GLY A 3 -8.58 -38.51 -7.81
CA GLY A 3 -8.36 -37.40 -6.89
C GLY A 3 -9.49 -36.40 -7.05
N LEU A 4 -10.25 -36.20 -5.96
CA LEU A 4 -11.20 -35.11 -5.83
C LEU A 4 -10.44 -33.79 -5.99
N VAL A 5 -10.50 -33.21 -7.20
CA VAL A 5 -10.20 -31.79 -7.40
C VAL A 5 -11.22 -31.06 -6.56
N SER A 6 -10.79 -30.55 -5.40
CA SER A 6 -11.61 -29.67 -4.57
C SER A 6 -12.07 -28.52 -5.45
N ASP A 7 -13.38 -28.47 -5.71
CA ASP A 7 -14.00 -27.39 -6.45
C ASP A 7 -13.78 -26.10 -5.65
N ARG A 8 -12.79 -25.31 -6.07
CA ARG A 8 -12.43 -24.02 -5.44
C ARG A 8 -13.51 -22.95 -5.67
N ARG A 9 -14.59 -23.28 -6.38
CA ARG A 9 -15.80 -22.46 -6.44
C ARG A 9 -16.68 -22.79 -5.25
N ALA A 10 -16.41 -22.15 -4.11
CA ALA A 10 -17.51 -21.87 -3.21
C ALA A 10 -18.49 -20.96 -3.96
N LEU A 11 -19.57 -21.53 -4.49
CA LEU A 11 -20.72 -20.80 -5.01
C LEU A 11 -21.40 -20.12 -3.82
N PHE A 12 -20.94 -18.90 -3.50
CA PHE A 12 -21.48 -18.13 -2.39
C PHE A 12 -22.88 -17.61 -2.73
N GLN A 13 -23.91 -18.08 -2.02
CA GLN A 13 -25.19 -17.39 -1.96
C GLN A 13 -25.15 -16.35 -0.84
N ARG A 14 -25.81 -15.20 -1.04
CA ARG A 14 -25.82 -14.03 -0.14
C ARG A 14 -26.28 -14.29 1.32
N GLY A 15 -26.67 -15.52 1.68
CA GLY A 15 -27.16 -15.90 3.01
C GLY A 15 -26.12 -16.52 3.96
N ASP A 16 -24.94 -16.93 3.48
CA ASP A 16 -23.98 -17.73 4.27
C ASP A 16 -23.03 -16.93 5.19
N ILE A 17 -23.18 -15.60 5.23
CA ILE A 17 -22.19 -14.68 5.84
C ILE A 17 -22.47 -14.46 7.35
N LEU A 18 -23.60 -14.94 7.87
CA LEU A 18 -24.00 -14.71 9.26
C LEU A 18 -23.88 -16.01 10.08
N GLY A 19 -22.72 -16.21 10.71
CA GLY A 19 -22.54 -17.25 11.72
C GLY A 19 -21.08 -17.48 12.15
N HIS A 20 -20.89 -17.87 13.41
CA HIS A 20 -19.59 -18.18 14.05
C HIS A 20 -18.74 -19.27 13.35
N GLY A 21 -19.22 -19.88 12.26
CA GLY A 21 -18.55 -20.95 11.50
C GLY A 21 -17.98 -20.54 10.15
N PHE A 22 -18.21 -19.32 9.64
CA PHE A 22 -17.74 -18.93 8.31
C PHE A 22 -16.21 -19.02 8.18
N LEU A 23 -15.49 -18.51 9.18
CA LEU A 23 -14.01 -18.54 9.18
C LEU A 23 -13.44 -19.94 9.40
N GLN A 24 -14.18 -20.86 10.05
CA GLN A 24 -13.73 -22.24 10.29
C GLN A 24 -13.63 -23.07 9.00
N ARG A 25 -14.22 -22.58 7.89
CA ARG A 25 -14.15 -23.20 6.57
C ARG A 25 -12.88 -22.85 5.80
N PHE A 26 -12.12 -21.86 6.25
CA PHE A 26 -10.82 -21.51 5.64
C PHE A 26 -9.74 -22.39 6.26
N LYS A 27 -9.24 -23.35 5.47
CA LYS A 27 -8.08 -24.17 5.83
C LYS A 27 -6.92 -23.74 4.95
N CYS A 28 -5.86 -23.20 5.57
CA CYS A 28 -4.61 -22.95 4.87
C CYS A 28 -3.82 -24.26 4.79
N THR A 29 -3.39 -24.63 3.59
CA THR A 29 -2.50 -25.78 3.36
C THR A 29 -1.13 -25.30 2.90
N SER A 30 -0.12 -26.16 2.99
CA SER A 30 1.22 -25.85 2.46
C SER A 30 1.20 -25.55 0.95
N GLU A 31 0.23 -26.09 0.22
CA GLU A 31 0.04 -25.84 -1.22
C GLU A 31 -0.50 -24.42 -1.53
N ASP A 32 -0.98 -23.71 -0.51
CA ASP A 32 -1.45 -22.32 -0.62
C ASP A 32 -0.35 -21.30 -0.23
N SER A 33 0.84 -21.77 0.16
CA SER A 33 1.95 -20.92 0.60
C SER A 33 2.65 -20.25 -0.59
N VAL A 34 2.57 -18.92 -0.65
CA VAL A 34 3.36 -18.09 -1.56
C VAL A 34 4.52 -17.48 -0.77
N PHE A 35 5.74 -17.72 -1.23
CA PHE A 35 6.95 -17.20 -0.58
C PHE A 35 7.40 -15.89 -1.24
N PHE A 36 7.96 -15.03 -0.39
CA PHE A 36 8.54 -13.75 -0.78
C PHE A 36 10.03 -13.83 -0.53
N TYR A 37 10.81 -13.49 -1.54
CA TYR A 37 12.26 -13.57 -1.50
C TYR A 37 12.83 -12.18 -1.75
N GLY A 38 13.76 -11.77 -0.91
CA GLY A 38 14.54 -10.57 -1.12
C GLY A 38 15.62 -10.77 -2.19
N ARG A 39 16.42 -9.73 -2.40
CA ARG A 39 17.47 -9.72 -3.44
C ARG A 39 18.56 -10.78 -3.25
N GLU A 40 18.81 -11.21 -2.03
CA GLU A 40 19.85 -12.19 -1.71
C GLU A 40 19.27 -13.63 -1.58
N GLY A 41 17.98 -13.80 -1.88
CA GLY A 41 17.28 -15.08 -1.81
C GLY A 41 16.76 -15.44 -0.41
N GLU A 42 16.89 -14.53 0.55
CA GLU A 42 16.34 -14.61 1.89
C GLU A 42 14.81 -14.48 1.89
N LEU A 43 14.14 -15.14 2.82
CA LEU A 43 12.70 -14.95 3.00
C LEU A 43 12.42 -13.57 3.60
N VAL A 44 11.51 -12.82 2.98
CA VAL A 44 11.12 -11.48 3.43
C VAL A 44 9.63 -11.44 3.78
N PRO A 45 9.23 -10.76 4.86
CA PRO A 45 7.83 -10.68 5.23
C PRO A 45 7.05 -9.75 4.29
N PRO A 46 5.85 -10.16 3.83
CA PRO A 46 4.89 -9.23 3.22
C PRO A 46 4.29 -8.33 4.32
N PHE A 47 4.22 -7.02 4.07
CA PHE A 47 3.63 -6.05 5.01
C PHE A 47 2.23 -5.59 4.61
N ALA A 48 1.90 -5.62 3.33
CA ALA A 48 0.60 -5.17 2.85
C ALA A 48 0.04 -6.12 1.79
N CYS A 49 -1.27 -6.33 1.80
CA CYS A 49 -1.99 -7.04 0.75
C CYS A 49 -3.40 -6.47 0.56
N LYS A 50 -3.84 -6.29 -0.70
CA LYS A 50 -5.20 -5.84 -1.04
C LYS A 50 -5.69 -6.54 -2.28
N PHE A 51 -6.97 -6.93 -2.30
CA PHE A 51 -7.62 -7.39 -3.52
C PHE A 51 -7.71 -6.24 -4.53
N SER A 52 -7.53 -6.55 -5.81
CA SER A 52 -7.77 -5.55 -6.85
C SER A 52 -9.25 -5.15 -6.87
N PRO A 53 -9.57 -3.89 -7.15
CA PRO A 53 -10.93 -3.48 -7.45
C PRO A 53 -11.47 -4.32 -8.61
N SER A 54 -12.79 -4.48 -8.67
CA SER A 54 -13.52 -5.32 -9.63
C SER A 54 -13.18 -5.08 -11.11
N GLY A 55 -12.56 -3.95 -11.46
CA GLY A 55 -12.13 -3.61 -12.82
C GLY A 55 -10.81 -4.24 -13.30
N LEU A 56 -9.97 -4.78 -12.41
CA LEU A 56 -8.78 -5.57 -12.75
C LEU A 56 -9.20 -7.03 -12.64
N HIS A 57 -9.49 -7.69 -13.78
CA HIS A 57 -9.90 -9.10 -13.93
C HIS A 57 -10.16 -9.79 -12.59
N GLY A 58 -11.39 -9.66 -12.05
CA GLY A 58 -11.71 -9.99 -10.66
C GLY A 58 -10.99 -11.24 -10.14
N ASN A 59 -10.54 -11.19 -8.88
CA ASN A 59 -9.72 -12.18 -8.18
C ASN A 59 -8.19 -12.01 -8.31
N LEU A 60 -7.70 -10.76 -8.41
CA LEU A 60 -6.28 -10.47 -8.22
C LEU A 60 -6.01 -10.00 -6.80
N LEU A 61 -4.87 -10.39 -6.25
CA LEU A 61 -4.33 -9.95 -4.97
C LEU A 61 -2.98 -9.27 -5.23
N VAL A 62 -2.85 -8.02 -4.82
CA VAL A 62 -1.54 -7.34 -4.77
C VAL A 62 -0.97 -7.50 -3.38
N THR A 63 0.33 -7.67 -3.31
CA THR A 63 1.10 -7.77 -2.06
C THR A 63 2.37 -6.94 -2.18
N ALA A 64 2.87 -6.43 -1.05
CA ALA A 64 4.12 -5.69 -0.99
C ALA A 64 4.90 -6.06 0.28
N ASP A 65 6.23 -6.06 0.19
CA ASP A 65 7.12 -6.64 1.19
C ASP A 65 8.17 -5.69 1.78
N GLU A 66 8.93 -6.23 2.74
CA GLU A 66 10.01 -5.55 3.46
C GLU A 66 11.19 -5.13 2.57
N ASP A 67 11.45 -5.83 1.47
CA ASP A 67 12.51 -5.41 0.56
C ASP A 67 11.99 -4.30 -0.39
N GLY A 68 10.67 -4.11 -0.51
CA GLY A 68 10.04 -3.12 -1.37
C GLY A 68 9.71 -3.64 -2.75
N SER A 69 9.49 -4.95 -2.86
CA SER A 69 8.95 -5.61 -4.04
C SER A 69 7.42 -5.66 -3.96
N ILE A 70 6.78 -5.76 -5.13
CA ILE A 70 5.33 -5.84 -5.27
C ILE A 70 5.03 -7.09 -6.09
N LYS A 71 4.13 -7.94 -5.62
CA LYS A 71 3.63 -9.10 -6.37
C LYS A 71 2.15 -8.97 -6.68
N LEU A 72 1.80 -9.30 -7.91
CA LEU A 72 0.43 -9.47 -8.38
C LEU A 72 0.13 -10.96 -8.52
N LEU A 73 -0.87 -11.43 -7.79
CA LEU A 73 -1.24 -12.83 -7.67
C LEU A 73 -2.68 -13.05 -8.18
N ASN A 74 -2.94 -14.20 -8.77
CA ASN A 74 -4.29 -14.70 -9.04
C ASN A 74 -4.73 -15.54 -7.84
N SER A 75 -5.72 -15.07 -7.08
CA SER A 75 -6.19 -15.75 -5.86
C SER A 75 -7.00 -17.03 -6.13
N GLN A 76 -7.37 -17.30 -7.38
CA GLN A 76 -8.09 -18.54 -7.76
C GLN A 76 -7.16 -19.70 -8.13
N LYS A 77 -5.89 -19.41 -8.40
CA LYS A 77 -4.89 -20.41 -8.76
C LYS A 77 -4.16 -20.91 -7.51
N PRO A 78 -3.69 -22.17 -7.49
CA PRO A 78 -2.81 -22.66 -6.43
C PRO A 78 -1.52 -21.84 -6.38
N ALA A 79 -0.84 -21.82 -5.23
CA ALA A 79 0.30 -20.92 -4.99
C ALA A 79 1.36 -20.99 -6.09
N GLN A 80 1.68 -22.22 -6.55
CA GLN A 80 2.63 -22.53 -7.62
C GLN A 80 2.33 -21.82 -8.95
N HIS A 81 1.06 -21.48 -9.21
CA HIS A 81 0.59 -20.83 -10.45
C HIS A 81 -0.10 -19.49 -10.19
N SER A 82 -0.04 -18.99 -8.95
CA SER A 82 -0.72 -17.76 -8.54
C SER A 82 0.04 -16.52 -9.01
N LEU A 83 1.37 -16.54 -9.08
CA LEU A 83 2.16 -15.38 -9.46
C LEU A 83 1.91 -14.98 -10.91
N ILE A 84 1.46 -13.74 -11.12
CA ILE A 84 1.29 -13.15 -12.45
C ILE A 84 2.48 -12.25 -12.77
N LYS A 85 2.81 -11.33 -11.85
CA LYS A 85 3.89 -10.34 -12.01
C LYS A 85 4.56 -10.06 -10.67
N GLU A 86 5.84 -9.73 -10.75
CA GLU A 86 6.66 -9.25 -9.64
C GLU A 86 7.56 -8.12 -10.15
N TRP A 87 7.64 -7.02 -9.39
CA TRP A 87 8.52 -5.92 -9.73
C TRP A 87 9.04 -5.19 -8.50
N LYS A 88 10.20 -4.55 -8.65
CA LYS A 88 10.78 -3.72 -7.58
C LYS A 88 10.14 -2.35 -7.58
N GLY A 89 9.41 -2.03 -6.51
CA GLY A 89 8.77 -0.73 -6.35
C GLY A 89 9.70 0.31 -5.73
N HIS A 90 10.32 -0.07 -4.62
CA HIS A 90 11.07 0.83 -3.75
C HIS A 90 12.45 0.28 -3.38
N LYS A 91 13.28 1.14 -2.77
CA LYS A 91 14.61 0.76 -2.26
C LYS A 91 14.57 0.26 -0.80
N ASN A 92 13.39 0.25 -0.20
CA ASN A 92 13.14 -0.10 1.19
C ASN A 92 11.68 -0.59 1.29
N ALA A 93 11.32 -1.19 2.42
CA ALA A 93 10.01 -1.74 2.74
C ALA A 93 8.85 -0.90 2.24
N ILE A 94 7.88 -1.55 1.59
CA ILE A 94 6.58 -0.94 1.30
C ILE A 94 5.66 -1.29 2.46
N PHE A 95 5.28 -0.29 3.25
CA PHE A 95 4.46 -0.51 4.44
C PHE A 95 2.96 -0.55 4.11
N ASP A 96 2.53 0.18 3.09
CA ASP A 96 1.13 0.22 2.66
C ASP A 96 1.03 0.69 1.19
N PHE A 97 -0.11 0.43 0.57
CA PHE A 97 -0.44 0.89 -0.77
C PHE A 97 -1.95 1.00 -0.97
N ALA A 98 -2.43 1.83 -1.89
CA ALA A 98 -3.85 1.96 -2.21
C ALA A 98 -4.09 1.93 -3.72
N PHE A 99 -5.25 1.42 -4.14
CA PHE A 99 -5.63 1.41 -5.55
C PHE A 99 -6.23 2.75 -5.97
N SER A 100 -5.67 3.32 -7.05
CA SER A 100 -6.15 4.54 -7.69
C SER A 100 -6.96 4.16 -8.93
N GLY A 101 -8.21 3.76 -8.74
CA GLY A 101 -9.04 3.21 -9.81
C GLY A 101 -8.65 1.78 -10.19
N SER A 102 -8.97 1.36 -11.41
CA SER A 102 -8.86 -0.05 -11.79
C SER A 102 -7.44 -0.53 -12.04
N THR A 103 -6.54 0.27 -12.61
CA THR A 103 -5.22 -0.21 -13.07
C THR A 103 -4.04 0.46 -12.38
N HIS A 104 -4.29 1.38 -11.45
CA HIS A 104 -3.22 2.12 -10.79
C HIS A 104 -3.11 1.80 -9.31
N LEU A 105 -1.89 1.89 -8.81
CA LEU A 105 -1.53 1.63 -7.42
C LEU A 105 -0.65 2.75 -6.90
N VAL A 106 -0.90 3.26 -5.71
CA VAL A 106 0.01 4.17 -5.01
C VAL A 106 0.61 3.43 -3.83
N THR A 107 1.93 3.40 -3.76
CA THR A 107 2.71 2.68 -2.74
C THR A 107 3.43 3.66 -1.84
N GLY A 108 3.53 3.36 -0.54
CA GLY A 108 4.25 4.16 0.46
C GLY A 108 5.35 3.35 1.15
N SER A 109 6.56 3.90 1.21
CA SER A 109 7.75 3.15 1.61
C SER A 109 8.58 3.77 2.72
N GLY A 110 9.40 2.92 3.34
CA GLY A 110 10.52 3.26 4.21
C GLY A 110 11.54 4.23 3.59
N ASP A 111 11.61 4.33 2.27
CA ASP A 111 12.47 5.30 1.56
C ASP A 111 11.92 6.75 1.58
N SER A 112 10.85 6.98 2.35
CA SER A 112 10.17 8.27 2.55
C SER A 112 9.49 8.82 1.30
N LYS A 113 9.26 7.99 0.29
CA LYS A 113 8.59 8.35 -0.95
C LYS A 113 7.30 7.58 -1.12
N LEU A 114 6.44 8.13 -1.98
CA LEU A 114 5.37 7.37 -2.60
C LEU A 114 5.67 7.21 -4.09
N VAL A 115 5.12 6.17 -4.69
CA VAL A 115 5.15 5.96 -6.14
C VAL A 115 3.78 5.49 -6.63
N GLN A 116 3.28 6.15 -7.67
CA GLN A 116 2.10 5.70 -8.43
C GLN A 116 2.56 4.83 -9.59
N TRP A 117 1.92 3.69 -9.76
CA TRP A 117 2.25 2.67 -10.74
C TRP A 117 1.08 2.41 -11.67
N ASP A 118 1.38 2.09 -12.93
CA ASP A 118 0.50 1.28 -13.77
C ASP A 118 0.80 -0.20 -13.49
N VAL A 119 -0.20 -0.92 -12.99
CA VAL A 119 -0.10 -2.34 -12.64
C VAL A 119 0.03 -3.22 -13.89
N ASN A 120 -0.50 -2.76 -15.03
CA ASN A 120 -0.41 -3.51 -16.28
C ASN A 120 1.00 -3.44 -16.88
N GLY A 121 1.61 -2.25 -16.94
CA GLY A 121 2.98 -2.09 -17.42
C GLY A 121 4.07 -2.39 -16.38
N CYS A 122 3.73 -2.50 -15.10
CA CYS A 122 4.69 -2.46 -13.99
C CYS A 122 5.58 -1.19 -14.04
N THR A 123 5.03 -0.08 -14.52
CA THR A 123 5.78 1.16 -14.76
C THR A 123 5.43 2.21 -13.71
N ALA A 124 6.45 2.92 -13.23
CA ALA A 124 6.26 4.06 -12.34
C ALA A 124 5.73 5.25 -13.16
N LEU A 125 4.54 5.72 -12.83
CA LEU A 125 3.91 6.88 -13.47
C LEU A 125 4.31 8.19 -12.78
N ARG A 126 4.33 8.18 -11.45
CA ARG A 126 4.65 9.37 -10.64
C ARG A 126 5.43 8.99 -9.41
N ARG A 127 6.31 9.89 -8.97
CA ARG A 127 7.04 9.78 -7.71
C ARG A 127 6.72 10.98 -6.85
N PHE A 128 6.40 10.75 -5.58
CA PHE A 128 6.03 11.79 -4.64
C PHE A 128 7.17 11.99 -3.64
N LYS A 129 7.49 13.24 -3.34
CA LYS A 129 8.47 13.62 -2.32
C LYS A 129 7.86 14.63 -1.35
N GLY A 130 8.23 14.53 -0.08
CA GLY A 130 7.80 15.49 0.94
C GLY A 130 7.80 14.93 2.36
N HIS A 131 7.63 13.61 2.52
CA HIS A 131 7.81 12.97 3.81
C HIS A 131 9.28 13.00 4.23
N THR A 132 9.51 13.26 5.51
CA THR A 132 10.85 13.30 6.14
C THR A 132 11.20 11.98 6.85
N GLY A 133 10.31 10.99 6.81
CA GLY A 133 10.53 9.66 7.34
C GLY A 133 9.64 8.65 6.63
N SER A 134 9.77 7.37 7.00
CA SER A 134 9.06 6.26 6.37
C SER A 134 7.56 6.52 6.26
N VAL A 135 7.00 6.34 5.07
CA VAL A 135 5.55 6.39 4.84
C VAL A 135 4.96 5.08 5.36
N LYS A 136 3.98 5.17 6.25
CA LYS A 136 3.41 4.03 6.97
C LYS A 136 1.97 3.72 6.56
N SER A 137 1.27 4.68 5.99
CA SER A 137 -0.09 4.51 5.49
C SER A 137 -0.31 5.31 4.22
N VAL A 138 -1.10 4.75 3.31
CA VAL A 138 -1.53 5.39 2.07
C VAL A 138 -2.99 5.10 1.84
N ASP A 139 -3.76 6.14 1.57
CA ASP A 139 -5.17 6.02 1.25
C ASP A 139 -5.57 6.95 0.10
N ILE A 140 -6.69 6.63 -0.55
CA ILE A 140 -7.20 7.34 -1.73
C ILE A 140 -8.66 7.70 -1.50
N ASP A 141 -9.02 8.91 -1.90
CA ASP A 141 -10.42 9.34 -1.91
C ASP A 141 -11.18 8.57 -3.01
N GLU A 142 -12.10 7.70 -2.61
CA GLU A 142 -12.93 6.91 -3.55
C GLU A 142 -13.78 7.80 -4.48
N SER A 143 -14.17 9.00 -4.03
CA SER A 143 -14.93 9.96 -4.83
C SER A 143 -14.04 10.72 -5.83
N ASN A 144 -12.75 10.81 -5.53
CA ASN A 144 -11.76 11.48 -6.36
C ASN A 144 -10.41 10.74 -6.32
N PRO A 145 -10.18 9.76 -7.21
CA PRO A 145 -8.98 8.92 -7.18
C PRO A 145 -7.68 9.69 -7.49
N CYS A 146 -7.76 10.97 -7.85
CA CYS A 146 -6.58 11.83 -7.98
C CYS A 146 -6.06 12.34 -6.62
N VAL A 147 -6.87 12.27 -5.56
CA VAL A 147 -6.49 12.73 -4.22
C VAL A 147 -5.97 11.55 -3.42
N VAL A 148 -4.73 11.68 -2.97
CA VAL A 148 -4.03 10.68 -2.15
C VAL A 148 -3.73 11.30 -0.80
N VAL A 149 -3.89 10.53 0.27
CA VAL A 149 -3.48 10.91 1.63
C VAL A 149 -2.44 9.91 2.12
N SER A 150 -1.48 10.39 2.91
CA SER A 150 -0.43 9.52 3.45
C SER A 150 0.08 9.98 4.80
N GLY A 151 0.31 9.03 5.70
CA GLY A 151 0.92 9.25 7.01
C GLY A 151 2.33 8.70 7.08
N GLY A 152 3.24 9.41 7.73
CA GLY A 152 4.64 9.00 7.86
C GLY A 152 5.19 9.10 9.29
N ARG A 153 6.30 8.39 9.54
CA ARG A 153 7.04 8.38 10.82
C ARG A 153 7.50 9.77 11.26
N GLY A 154 7.69 10.69 10.31
CA GLY A 154 7.97 12.10 10.57
C GLY A 154 6.79 12.89 11.16
N GLY A 155 5.67 12.23 11.43
CA GLY A 155 4.56 12.80 12.19
C GLY A 155 3.64 13.73 11.40
N ASN A 156 3.82 13.78 10.07
CA ASN A 156 3.02 14.60 9.17
C ASN A 156 2.01 13.74 8.40
N ILE A 157 0.83 14.28 8.14
CA ILE A 157 -0.09 13.77 7.11
C ILE A 157 0.06 14.66 5.89
N LEU A 158 0.30 14.06 4.73
CA LEU A 158 0.45 14.77 3.46
C LEU A 158 -0.69 14.41 2.52
N ILE A 159 -1.24 15.44 1.87
CA ILE A 159 -2.29 15.34 0.85
C ILE A 159 -1.69 15.68 -0.49
N TRP A 160 -1.96 14.84 -1.48
CA TRP A 160 -1.44 14.93 -2.83
C TRP A 160 -2.59 15.02 -3.82
N ASP A 161 -2.40 15.76 -4.90
CA ASP A 161 -3.27 15.71 -6.06
C ASP A 161 -2.42 15.29 -7.26
N THR A 162 -2.74 14.14 -7.86
CA THR A 162 -2.01 13.61 -9.01
C THR A 162 -2.19 14.44 -10.27
N ARG A 163 -3.07 15.45 -10.29
CA ARG A 163 -3.23 16.37 -11.43
C ARG A 163 -2.30 17.56 -11.35
N CYS A 164 -1.80 17.88 -10.16
CA CYS A 164 -0.91 19.02 -9.95
C CYS A 164 0.51 18.72 -10.46
N SER A 165 1.14 19.77 -11.01
CA SER A 165 2.45 19.69 -11.64
C SER A 165 3.56 19.38 -10.64
N SER A 166 4.53 18.61 -11.13
CA SER A 166 5.76 18.23 -10.46
C SER A 166 6.64 19.44 -10.13
N SER A 167 7.46 19.33 -9.09
CA SER A 167 8.60 20.22 -8.90
C SER A 167 9.60 20.08 -10.04
N LYS A 168 10.55 21.03 -10.16
CA LYS A 168 11.55 21.10 -11.25
C LYS A 168 12.35 19.80 -11.49
N ASP A 169 12.41 18.91 -10.50
CA ASP A 169 13.10 17.61 -10.53
C ASP A 169 12.16 16.42 -10.85
N GLY A 170 10.95 16.67 -11.32
CA GLY A 170 10.02 15.64 -11.80
C GLY A 170 9.22 14.91 -10.71
N PHE A 171 9.34 15.33 -9.44
CA PHE A 171 8.55 14.75 -8.33
C PHE A 171 7.26 15.53 -8.09
N THR A 172 6.18 14.83 -7.75
CA THR A 172 4.97 15.45 -7.20
C THR A 172 5.21 15.85 -5.74
N VAL A 173 4.81 17.08 -5.40
CA VAL A 173 4.89 17.66 -4.05
C VAL A 173 3.50 17.68 -3.41
N PRO A 174 3.39 17.69 -2.07
CA PRO A 174 2.09 17.70 -1.43
C PRO A 174 1.39 19.04 -1.65
N ILE A 175 0.08 19.00 -1.90
CA ILE A 175 -0.76 20.20 -2.03
C ILE A 175 -1.19 20.74 -0.67
N SER A 176 -1.18 19.88 0.36
CA SER A 176 -1.47 20.26 1.73
C SER A 176 -0.75 19.33 2.70
N LYS A 177 -0.52 19.85 3.91
CA LYS A 177 0.20 19.17 4.98
C LYS A 177 -0.50 19.46 6.30
N VAL A 178 -0.78 18.40 7.06
CA VAL A 178 -1.09 18.50 8.49
C VAL A 178 0.20 18.19 9.24
N PRO A 179 0.90 19.23 9.76
CA PRO A 179 2.16 19.03 10.45
C PRO A 179 1.93 18.46 11.85
N ASN A 180 2.87 17.63 12.31
CA ASN A 180 2.92 17.21 13.72
C ASN A 180 1.60 16.63 14.26
N ALA A 181 0.87 15.85 13.46
CA ALA A 181 -0.43 15.28 13.80
C ALA A 181 -0.39 14.30 14.99
N HIS A 182 0.79 14.02 15.53
CA HIS A 182 1.04 13.17 16.69
C HIS A 182 1.31 13.97 17.98
N LEU A 183 1.46 15.29 17.88
CA LEU A 183 1.68 16.16 19.04
C LEU A 183 0.34 16.70 19.54
N ASP A 184 0.23 16.87 20.86
CA ASP A 184 -0.91 17.53 21.48
C ASP A 184 -0.80 19.07 21.32
N ASN A 185 -1.95 19.74 21.24
CA ASN A 185 -2.06 21.20 21.15
C ASN A 185 -1.38 21.94 22.32
N SER A 186 -1.19 21.27 23.45
CA SER A 186 -0.47 21.81 24.62
C SER A 186 1.03 21.99 24.35
N GLU A 187 1.66 21.07 23.62
CA GLU A 187 3.09 21.12 23.30
C GLU A 187 3.42 22.18 22.24
N ILE A 188 2.51 22.41 21.30
CA ILE A 188 2.64 23.45 20.26
C ILE A 188 2.65 24.87 20.87
N LYS A 189 1.92 25.09 21.97
CA LYS A 189 1.94 26.37 22.70
C LYS A 189 3.27 26.61 23.44
N LEU A 190 3.90 25.56 23.96
CA LEU A 190 5.19 25.63 24.66
C LEU A 190 6.35 25.91 23.69
N SER A 191 6.34 25.32 22.49
CA SER A 191 7.37 25.60 21.47
C SER A 191 7.28 27.03 20.93
N ASN A 192 6.06 27.56 20.75
CA ASN A 192 5.86 28.93 20.26
C ASN A 192 6.16 30.00 21.32
N SER A 193 5.91 29.71 22.60
CA SER A 193 6.23 30.63 23.70
C SER A 193 7.73 30.68 24.04
N SER A 194 8.45 29.57 23.87
CA SER A 194 9.91 29.51 24.04
C SER A 194 10.68 30.17 22.89
N SER A 195 10.18 30.08 21.65
CA SER A 195 10.80 30.76 20.49
C SER A 195 10.65 32.30 20.55
N ARG A 196 9.58 32.82 21.16
CA ARG A 196 9.40 34.28 21.41
C ARG A 196 10.30 34.86 22.51
N ARG A 197 11.04 34.05 23.26
CA ARG A 197 11.91 34.52 24.36
C ARG A 197 13.38 34.74 23.97
N LYS A 198 13.75 34.62 22.68
CA LYS A 198 15.13 34.87 22.21
C LYS A 198 15.19 36.01 21.20
N SER A 199 14.86 37.23 21.62
CA SER A 199 15.22 38.46 20.89
C SER A 199 15.02 39.72 21.74
N ILE A 200 15.71 39.79 22.89
CA ILE A 200 16.05 41.05 23.56
C ILE A 200 17.41 40.85 24.26
N VAL A 201 18.51 41.12 23.55
CA VAL A 201 19.70 41.85 24.03
C VAL A 201 20.33 42.49 22.80
#